data_AF-A0A967WED8-F1
#
_entry.id   AF-A0A967WED8-F1
#
_cell.length_a   1.000
_cell.length_b   1.000
_cell.length_c   1.000
_cell.angle_alpha   90.00
_cell.angle_beta   90.00
_cell.angle_gamma   90.00
#
_symmetry.space_group_name_H-M   'P 1'
#
loop_
_entity.id
_entity.type
_entity.pdbx_description
1 polymer ?
#
loop_
_entity_poly.entity_id
_entity_poly.type
_entity_poly.pdbx_seq_one_letter_code
_entity_poly.pdbx_strand_id
1 'polypeptide(L)' 'MVGCCDSSKNRHARKHWEEQDHPLIQSIEPGETWRYCFADDYLVQ' A
#
# COMPACT_ATOMS: atom_id res chain seq x y z
N MET A 1 6.70 3.44 -7.05
CA MET A 1 5.90 4.68 -7.10
C MET A 1 5.62 5.12 -5.67
N VAL A 2 5.41 6.40 -5.42
CA VAL A 2 4.77 6.86 -4.18
C VAL A 2 3.32 7.13 -4.54
N GLY A 3 2.41 6.30 -4.02
CA GLY A 3 0.98 6.36 -4.31
C GLY A 3 0.19 6.47 -3.01
N CYS A 4 -0.93 7.19 -3.05
CA CYS A 4 -1.79 7.34 -1.89
C CYS A 4 -2.34 5.97 -1.43
N CYS A 5 -2.33 5.71 -0.12
CA CYS A 5 -2.90 4.51 0.51
C CYS A 5 -4.36 4.25 0.07
N ASP A 6 -4.86 3.02 0.24
CA ASP A 6 -6.25 2.65 -0.12
C ASP A 6 -7.30 3.51 0.62
N SER A 7 -6.97 4.02 1.81
CA SER A 7 -7.82 4.96 2.54
C SER A 7 -7.93 6.36 1.90
N SER A 8 -7.14 6.66 0.86
CA SER A 8 -7.27 7.91 0.09
C SER A 8 -8.32 7.78 -1.01
N LYS A 9 -9.05 8.86 -1.30
CA LYS A 9 -10.13 8.90 -2.32
C LYS A 9 -9.76 8.24 -3.66
N ASN A 10 -8.49 8.33 -4.05
CA ASN A 10 -7.99 7.86 -5.33
C ASN A 10 -7.54 6.38 -5.36
N ARG A 11 -7.47 5.70 -4.21
CA ARG A 11 -7.17 4.25 -4.10
C ARG A 11 -6.01 3.79 -5.00
N HIS A 12 -4.95 4.60 -5.06
CA HIS A 12 -3.82 4.36 -5.96
C HIS A 12 -3.08 3.06 -5.63
N ALA A 13 -2.95 2.75 -4.34
CA ALA A 13 -2.32 1.53 -3.88
C ALA A 13 -3.04 0.26 -4.40
N ARG A 14 -4.38 0.24 -4.36
CA ARG A 14 -5.17 -0.89 -4.85
C ARG A 14 -5.10 -1.04 -6.37
N LYS A 15 -5.28 0.06 -7.10
CA LYS A 15 -5.18 0.03 -8.56
C LYS A 15 -3.79 -0.43 -9.03
N HIS A 16 -2.73 0.01 -8.34
CA HIS A 16 -1.37 -0.45 -8.64
C HIS A 16 -1.17 -1.94 -8.37
N TRP A 17 -1.74 -2.49 -7.30
CA TRP A 17 -1.75 -3.94 -7.08
C TRP A 17 -2.49 -4.66 -8.23
N GLU A 18 -3.69 -4.21 -8.61
CA GLU A 18 -4.48 -4.82 -9.69
C GLU A 18 -3.78 -4.76 -11.05
N GLU A 19 -2.98 -3.71 -11.32
CA GLU A 19 -2.29 -3.53 -12.60
C GLU A 19 -0.88 -4.17 -12.66
N GLN A 20 -0.18 -4.30 -11.53
CA GLN A 20 1.25 -4.66 -11.50
C GLN A 20 1.58 -5.86 -10.61
N ASP A 21 0.58 -6.49 -9.97
CA ASP A 21 0.75 -7.60 -9.03
C ASP A 21 1.74 -7.28 -7.90
N HIS A 22 1.71 -6.03 -7.42
CA HIS A 22 2.52 -5.57 -6.28
C HIS A 22 1.63 -5.45 -5.02
N PRO A 23 1.36 -6.54 -4.29
CA PRO A 23 0.45 -6.54 -3.15
C PRO A 23 1.03 -5.85 -1.91
N LEU A 24 2.34 -5.57 -1.86
CA LEU A 24 2.99 -4.96 -0.72
C LEU A 24 3.13 -3.45 -0.91
N ILE A 25 2.61 -2.69 0.05
CA ILE A 25 2.87 -1.25 0.19
C ILE A 25 3.61 -0.97 1.49
N GLN A 26 4.33 0.15 1.52
CA GLN A 26 5.05 0.64 2.71
C GLN A 26 4.64 2.09 2.97
N SER A 27 4.53 2.47 4.24
CA SER A 27 4.42 3.89 4.58
C SER A 27 5.65 4.66 4.12
N ILE A 28 5.42 5.88 3.64
CA ILE A 28 6.46 6.84 3.30
C ILE A 28 6.54 7.98 4.32
N GLU A 29 5.68 7.96 5.34
CA GLU A 29 5.69 8.96 6.39
C GLU A 29 6.96 8.80 7.25
N PRO A 30 7.67 9.89 7.55
CA PRO A 30 8.88 9.83 8.34
C PRO A 30 8.58 9.35 9.77
N GLY A 31 9.09 8.17 10.11
CA GLY A 31 8.90 7.52 11.41
C GLY A 31 7.97 6.30 11.38
N GLU A 32 7.25 6.08 10.27
CA GLU A 32 6.45 4.88 10.07
C GLU A 32 7.20 3.87 9.21
N THR A 33 7.41 2.66 9.72
CA THR A 33 8.03 1.55 8.97
C THR A 33 7.04 0.46 8.57
N TRP A 34 5.76 0.65 8.89
CA TRP A 34 4.76 -0.35 8.63
C TRP A 34 4.58 -0.57 7.12
N ARG A 35 4.27 -1.83 6.80
CA ARG A 35 3.97 -2.33 5.48
C ARG A 35 2.61 -3.00 5.53
N TYR A 36 1.91 -2.98 4.42
CA TYR A 36 0.62 -3.64 4.32
C TYR A 36 0.59 -4.50 3.07
N CYS A 37 0.15 -5.74 3.24
CA CYS A 37 -0.04 -6.70 2.16
C CYS A 37 -1.52 -6.76 1.77
N PHE A 38 -1.87 -6.33 0.57
CA PHE A 38 -3.21 -6.45 0.01
C PHE A 38 -3.62 -7.90 -0.26
N ALA A 39 -2.68 -8.79 -0.55
CA ALA A 39 -2.98 -10.20 -0.82
C ALA A 39 -3.42 -10.93 0.46
N ASP A 40 -2.76 -10.64 1.58
CA ASP A 40 -3.02 -11.28 2.87
C ASP A 40 -3.90 -10.42 3.81
N ASP A 41 -4.33 -9.24 3.36
CA ASP A 41 -5.03 -8.23 4.16
C ASP A 41 -4.35 -7.97 5.52
N TYR A 42 -3.01 -7.95 5.53
CA TYR A 42 -2.22 -8.00 6.77
C TYR A 42 -1.25 -6.82 6.88
N LEU A 43 -1.22 -6.21 8.06
CA LEU A 43 -0.27 -5.15 8.40
C LEU A 43 0.97 -5.74 9.06
N VAL A 44 2.12 -5.58 8.42
CA VAL A 44 3.44 -6.02 8.87
C VAL A 44 4.18 -4.81 9.44
N GLN A 45 4.66 -4.89 10.67
CA GLN A 45 5.34 -3.78 11.35
C GLN A 45 6.85 -3.77 11.12
#